data_AF-A0AAD3D1R9-F1
#
_entry.id   AF-A0AAD3D1R9-F1
#
_cell.length_a   1.000
_cell.length_b   1.000
_cell.length_c   1.000
_cell.angle_alpha   90.00
_cell.angle_beta   90.00
_cell.angle_gamma   90.00
#
_symmetry.space_group_name_H-M   'P 1'
#
loop_
_entity.id
_entity.type
_entity.pdbx_description
1 polymer ?
#
loop_
_entity_poly.entity_id
_entity_poly.type
_entity_poly.pdbx_seq_one_letter_code
_entity_poly.pdbx_strand_id
1 'polypeptide(L)'
;MFNSDSSNQNRDSNSTNEAVETVLVRDETSRLLDETVQNYTEDTTEENIHIREIIRDIERGLDDVHVIPVGNNDTADQAATTFNSISYDDDDISRSVHRIRFIFYSLFIPLVPITIYLTLTFISLVINAMKSDSCSHPLRWFVLTMVTLLTYIPNHQRIKVYFFEEGDRYSPLAAKLFDNIFYFSILMFCFYELTLKQICAEDLTSFQDKDVSTCQVTCPDLYESFLNFDFLVRLFILMLLTPLILMPFVVLYLMRRIQIDGVDFRVRDRHEYMAGGALVKDVMKGLREVTFRTINVDGEAKLEVTEKNKGGDGSEEKLVDGDFVKECCICMMEFDLENGSKTENRKRFRNPFANPRDINGNSITATNDCIVMTKCGHFFHKACIGGWVGGRNWEYETSTENARARRNCCPLCREDLIEPES
;
A
#
# COMPACT_ATOMS: atom_id res chain seq x y z
N MET A 1 25.29 6.24 73.85
CA MET A 1 24.52 5.03 74.27
C MET A 1 23.99 4.39 73.00
N PHE A 2 24.39 3.13 72.76
CA PHE A 2 24.01 2.15 71.74
C PHE A 2 24.33 2.34 70.24
N ASN A 3 25.14 1.39 69.76
CA ASN A 3 25.33 0.83 68.40
C ASN A 3 23.96 0.38 67.79
N SER A 4 23.77 -0.03 66.53
CA SER A 4 24.60 -0.81 65.59
C SER A 4 23.85 -0.95 64.25
N ASP A 5 24.62 -1.14 63.17
CA ASP A 5 24.48 -2.06 62.03
C ASP A 5 23.18 -2.26 61.19
N SER A 6 23.47 -2.38 59.89
CA SER A 6 22.89 -3.25 58.86
C SER A 6 21.73 -2.73 57.98
N SER A 7 22.00 -2.62 56.68
CA SER A 7 21.18 -3.24 55.64
C SER A 7 21.84 -3.10 54.27
N ASN A 8 22.25 -4.25 53.75
CA ASN A 8 22.64 -4.53 52.38
C ASN A 8 21.62 -5.57 51.90
N GLN A 9 20.78 -5.27 50.90
CA GLN A 9 20.16 -6.21 49.94
C GLN A 9 18.97 -5.58 49.18
N ASN A 10 18.81 -6.03 47.93
CA ASN A 10 17.66 -5.95 47.03
C ASN A 10 17.51 -4.70 46.14
N ARG A 11 18.22 -4.75 45.01
CA ARG A 11 17.77 -4.23 43.71
C ARG A 11 17.94 -5.37 42.73
N ASP A 12 16.84 -6.01 42.33
CA ASP A 12 16.65 -6.78 41.09
C ASP A 12 15.27 -7.46 41.13
N SER A 13 14.21 -6.73 40.75
CA SER A 13 12.86 -7.31 40.60
C SER A 13 11.93 -6.55 39.66
N ASN A 14 12.43 -5.64 38.82
CA ASN A 14 11.58 -4.82 37.92
C ASN A 14 11.60 -5.19 36.43
N SER A 15 12.40 -6.16 35.97
CA SER A 15 12.44 -6.52 34.52
C SER A 15 11.51 -7.66 34.11
N THR A 16 10.91 -8.38 35.05
CA THR A 16 10.02 -9.52 34.76
C THR A 16 8.56 -9.13 34.52
N ASN A 17 8.13 -7.94 34.94
CA ASN A 17 6.73 -7.53 34.83
C ASN A 17 6.38 -6.97 33.43
N GLU A 18 7.30 -6.29 32.74
CA GLU A 18 7.05 -5.81 31.36
C GLU A 18 6.98 -6.94 30.32
N ALA A 19 7.71 -8.04 30.54
CA ALA A 19 7.68 -9.21 29.67
C ALA A 19 6.36 -10.00 29.79
N VAL A 20 5.72 -9.99 30.97
CA VAL A 20 4.44 -10.68 31.19
C VAL A 20 3.28 -9.87 30.61
N GLU A 21 3.34 -8.54 30.69
CA GLU A 21 2.30 -7.66 30.15
C GLU A 21 2.29 -7.63 28.61
N THR A 22 3.45 -7.73 27.97
CA THR A 22 3.56 -7.82 26.49
C THR A 22 3.10 -9.17 25.93
N VAL A 23 3.23 -10.26 26.68
CA VAL A 23 2.72 -11.59 26.29
C VAL A 23 1.19 -11.65 26.39
N LEU A 24 0.60 -11.05 27.43
CA LEU A 24 -0.85 -11.01 27.60
C LEU A 24 -1.55 -10.17 26.52
N VAL A 25 -0.97 -9.04 26.12
CA VAL A 25 -1.52 -8.21 25.03
C VAL A 25 -1.50 -8.94 23.69
N ARG A 26 -0.45 -9.75 23.43
CA ARG A 26 -0.33 -10.52 22.19
C ARG A 26 -1.40 -11.61 22.08
N ASP A 27 -1.66 -12.32 23.18
CA ASP A 27 -2.68 -13.37 23.26
C ASP A 27 -4.09 -12.80 23.05
N GLU A 28 -4.37 -11.61 23.61
CA GLU A 28 -5.67 -10.96 23.48
C GLU A 28 -5.90 -10.39 22.06
N THR A 29 -4.86 -9.87 21.40
CA THR A 29 -4.96 -9.52 19.97
C THR A 29 -5.15 -10.73 19.06
N SER A 30 -4.53 -11.87 19.36
CA SER A 30 -4.71 -13.10 18.57
C SER A 30 -6.14 -13.63 18.73
N ARG A 31 -6.67 -13.59 19.96
CA ARG A 31 -8.06 -13.98 20.24
C ARG A 31 -9.08 -13.06 19.56
N LEU A 32 -8.85 -11.74 19.56
CA LEU A 32 -9.72 -10.79 18.87
C LEU A 32 -9.65 -10.94 17.35
N LEU A 33 -8.50 -11.34 16.80
CA LEU A 33 -8.35 -11.64 15.38
C LEU A 33 -9.14 -12.89 15.01
N ASP A 34 -9.04 -13.97 15.81
CA ASP A 34 -9.81 -15.20 15.61
C ASP A 34 -11.31 -14.96 15.73
N GLU A 35 -11.75 -14.17 16.71
CA GLU A 35 -13.15 -13.80 16.93
C GLU A 35 -13.69 -12.91 15.79
N THR A 36 -12.84 -12.05 15.22
CA THR A 36 -13.20 -11.25 14.03
C THR A 36 -13.28 -12.09 12.77
N VAL A 37 -12.33 -13.00 12.55
CA VAL A 37 -12.36 -13.95 11.42
C VAL A 37 -13.59 -14.85 11.52
N GLN A 38 -13.92 -15.33 12.71
CA GLN A 38 -15.08 -16.18 12.94
C GLN A 38 -16.41 -15.44 12.67
N ASN A 39 -16.53 -14.18 13.10
CA ASN A 39 -17.70 -13.35 12.80
C ASN A 39 -17.84 -13.03 11.30
N TYR A 40 -16.73 -12.90 10.56
CA TYR A 40 -16.78 -12.73 9.09
C TYR A 40 -17.10 -14.04 8.34
N THR A 41 -16.90 -15.20 8.95
CA THR A 41 -17.23 -16.50 8.33
C THR A 41 -18.70 -16.92 8.42
N GLU A 42 -19.54 -16.23 9.19
CA GLU A 42 -20.98 -16.54 9.25
C GLU A 42 -21.84 -15.74 8.24
N ASP A 43 -21.31 -14.66 7.67
CA ASP A 43 -22.07 -13.79 6.77
C ASP A 43 -21.83 -14.15 5.29
N THR A 44 -22.87 -14.65 4.61
CA THR A 44 -22.82 -15.21 3.23
C THR A 44 -23.11 -14.16 2.17
N THR A 45 -22.37 -13.06 2.17
CA THR A 45 -22.38 -12.08 1.07
C THR A 45 -21.29 -12.41 0.04
N GLU A 46 -21.52 -12.10 -1.25
CA GLU A 46 -20.55 -12.36 -2.34
C GLU A 46 -19.16 -11.74 -2.08
N GLU A 47 -19.10 -10.63 -1.35
CA GLU A 47 -17.85 -9.97 -0.96
C GLU A 47 -17.04 -10.80 0.05
N ASN A 48 -17.71 -11.52 0.96
CA ASN A 48 -17.06 -12.40 1.93
C ASN A 48 -16.55 -13.70 1.30
N ILE A 49 -17.09 -14.12 0.15
CA ILE A 49 -16.57 -15.27 -0.61
C ILE A 49 -15.16 -14.94 -1.13
N HIS A 50 -14.98 -13.73 -1.67
CA HIS A 50 -13.69 -13.31 -2.23
C HIS A 50 -12.61 -13.14 -1.14
N ILE A 51 -12.98 -12.68 0.05
CA ILE A 51 -12.09 -12.60 1.22
C ILE A 51 -11.73 -13.99 1.73
N ARG A 52 -12.69 -14.94 1.78
CA ARG A 52 -12.40 -16.34 2.13
C ARG A 52 -11.45 -17.00 1.14
N GLU A 53 -11.55 -16.68 -0.15
CA GLU A 53 -10.67 -17.24 -1.17
C GLU A 53 -9.23 -16.73 -1.00
N ILE A 54 -9.06 -15.43 -0.70
CA ILE A 54 -7.76 -14.83 -0.38
C ILE A 54 -7.15 -15.44 0.90
N ILE A 55 -7.93 -15.60 1.97
CA ILE A 55 -7.45 -16.22 3.21
C ILE A 55 -7.05 -17.68 2.98
N ARG A 56 -7.85 -18.43 2.21
CA ARG A 56 -7.58 -19.84 1.90
C ARG A 56 -6.35 -20.02 1.01
N ASP A 57 -6.07 -19.06 0.13
CA ASP A 57 -4.84 -19.06 -0.68
C ASP A 57 -3.60 -18.67 0.13
N ILE A 58 -3.75 -17.80 1.14
CA ILE A 58 -2.69 -17.50 2.11
C ILE A 58 -2.39 -18.72 2.98
N GLU A 59 -3.41 -19.43 3.48
CA GLU A 59 -3.25 -20.65 4.27
C GLU A 59 -2.60 -21.78 3.47
N ARG A 60 -3.00 -21.98 2.20
CA ARG A 60 -2.34 -22.95 1.29
C ARG A 60 -0.88 -22.58 1.02
N GLY A 61 -0.57 -21.29 0.88
CA GLY A 61 0.81 -20.82 0.72
C GLY A 61 1.68 -21.00 1.97
N LEU A 62 1.06 -21.15 3.15
CA LEU A 62 1.74 -21.41 4.43
C LEU A 62 1.92 -22.91 4.70
N ASP A 63 0.97 -23.74 4.31
CA ASP A 63 1.03 -25.21 4.49
C ASP A 63 1.98 -25.90 3.48
N ASP A 64 2.26 -25.29 2.31
CA ASP A 64 3.26 -25.79 1.35
C ASP A 64 4.72 -25.54 1.79
N VAL A 65 4.94 -24.93 2.96
CA VAL A 65 6.24 -24.95 3.63
C VAL A 65 6.41 -26.32 4.32
N HIS A 66 6.59 -27.36 3.50
CA HIS A 66 6.99 -28.67 3.97
C HIS A 66 8.34 -28.56 4.69
N VAL A 67 8.30 -28.66 6.02
CA VAL A 67 9.47 -28.93 6.86
C VAL A 67 10.03 -30.29 6.43
N ILE A 68 11.04 -30.28 5.56
CA ILE A 68 11.81 -31.47 5.19
C ILE A 68 12.51 -31.92 6.48
N PRO A 69 12.28 -33.15 6.99
CA PRO A 69 13.03 -33.66 8.11
C PRO A 69 14.47 -33.91 7.63
N VAL A 70 15.38 -33.00 7.99
CA VAL A 70 16.80 -33.14 7.71
C VAL A 70 17.35 -34.26 8.57
N GLY A 71 17.57 -35.42 7.94
CA GLY A 71 18.38 -36.49 8.50
C GLY A 71 19.87 -36.15 8.40
N ASN A 72 20.57 -36.41 9.51
CA ASN A 72 22.03 -36.44 9.73
C ASN A 72 22.68 -35.13 10.21
N ASN A 73 23.32 -35.27 11.39
CA ASN A 73 23.63 -34.24 12.38
C ASN A 73 24.86 -33.35 12.11
N ASP A 74 25.49 -33.39 10.93
CA ASP A 74 26.80 -32.71 10.74
C ASP A 74 26.78 -31.56 9.71
N THR A 75 25.62 -31.23 9.13
CA THR A 75 25.45 -30.09 8.18
C THR A 75 24.45 -29.02 8.65
N ALA A 76 23.75 -29.26 9.76
CA ALA A 76 22.75 -28.34 10.30
C ALA A 76 23.34 -27.01 10.83
N ASP A 77 24.58 -27.04 11.35
CA ASP A 77 25.22 -25.83 11.90
C ASP A 77 25.66 -24.82 10.82
N GLN A 78 25.85 -25.23 9.57
CA GLN A 78 26.18 -24.34 8.45
C GLN A 78 24.94 -23.77 7.74
N ALA A 79 23.83 -24.50 7.71
CA ALA A 79 22.57 -23.99 7.17
C ALA A 79 21.89 -23.00 8.15
N ALA A 80 21.97 -23.26 9.47
CA ALA A 80 21.41 -22.39 10.50
C ALA A 80 22.19 -21.06 10.65
N THR A 81 23.48 -21.02 10.30
CA THR A 81 24.26 -19.77 10.29
C THR A 81 24.01 -18.91 9.06
N THR A 82 23.60 -19.49 7.92
CA THR A 82 23.31 -18.74 6.70
C THR A 82 21.93 -18.05 6.76
N PHE A 83 20.92 -18.70 7.36
CA PHE A 83 19.58 -18.12 7.53
C PHE A 83 19.48 -17.02 8.61
N ASN A 84 20.38 -17.01 9.61
CA ASN A 84 20.43 -15.96 10.63
C ASN A 84 21.09 -14.65 10.17
N SER A 85 21.56 -14.56 8.91
CA SER A 85 22.19 -13.36 8.36
C SER A 85 21.24 -12.42 7.62
N ILE A 86 19.99 -12.81 7.41
CA ILE A 86 18.94 -11.99 6.77
C ILE A 86 18.03 -11.34 7.84
N SER A 87 18.58 -10.99 9.01
CA SER A 87 17.84 -10.25 10.06
C SER A 87 18.15 -8.75 10.08
N TYR A 88 18.87 -8.23 9.08
CA TYR A 88 19.37 -6.85 9.09
C TYR A 88 18.45 -5.83 8.40
N ASP A 89 17.41 -6.25 7.66
CA ASP A 89 16.52 -5.31 6.92
C ASP A 89 15.27 -4.88 7.70
N ASP A 90 14.77 -5.67 8.65
CA ASP A 90 13.55 -5.35 9.39
C ASP A 90 13.73 -4.15 10.33
N ASP A 91 14.93 -3.98 10.91
CA ASP A 91 15.25 -2.88 11.82
C ASP A 91 15.23 -1.52 11.12
N ASP A 92 15.70 -1.43 9.88
CA ASP A 92 15.78 -0.16 9.16
C ASP A 92 14.43 0.24 8.54
N ILE A 93 13.63 -0.74 8.12
CA ILE A 93 12.23 -0.51 7.74
C ILE A 93 11.44 -0.05 8.98
N SER A 94 11.58 -0.74 10.11
CA SER A 94 10.92 -0.39 11.37
C SER A 94 11.27 1.04 11.83
N ARG A 95 12.56 1.41 11.81
CA ARG A 95 13.01 2.79 12.12
C ARG A 95 12.42 3.81 11.16
N SER A 96 12.32 3.49 9.87
CA SER A 96 11.76 4.41 8.86
C SER A 96 10.27 4.63 9.07
N VAL A 97 9.51 3.56 9.32
CA VAL A 97 8.08 3.64 9.67
C VAL A 97 7.88 4.44 10.95
N HIS A 98 8.71 4.22 11.98
CA HIS A 98 8.63 4.97 13.23
C HIS A 98 8.90 6.47 13.04
N ARG A 99 9.87 6.83 12.19
CA ARG A 99 10.14 8.25 11.86
C ARG A 99 8.97 8.88 11.11
N ILE A 100 8.36 8.16 10.17
CA ILE A 100 7.18 8.63 9.43
C ILE A 100 6.01 8.86 10.40
N ARG A 101 5.72 7.88 11.26
CA ARG A 101 4.69 8.00 12.30
C ARG A 101 4.95 9.20 13.19
N PHE A 102 6.19 9.42 13.64
CA PHE A 102 6.56 10.58 14.45
C PHE A 102 6.34 11.91 13.76
N ILE A 103 6.65 12.01 12.45
CA ILE A 103 6.38 13.22 11.65
C ILE A 103 4.87 13.48 11.58
N PHE A 104 4.08 12.44 11.29
CA PHE A 104 2.62 12.58 11.29
C PHE A 104 2.10 12.99 12.67
N TYR A 105 2.49 12.34 13.75
CA TYR A 105 2.10 12.74 15.11
C TYR A 105 2.46 14.20 15.39
N SER A 106 3.65 14.65 15.00
CA SER A 106 4.08 16.04 15.18
C SER A 106 3.21 17.03 14.42
N LEU A 107 2.73 16.66 13.22
CA LEU A 107 1.79 17.45 12.44
C LEU A 107 0.38 17.46 13.07
N PHE A 108 -0.02 16.39 13.75
CA PHE A 108 -1.34 16.26 14.38
C PHE A 108 -1.42 16.79 15.82
N ILE A 109 -0.30 16.95 16.54
CA ILE A 109 -0.28 17.46 17.92
C ILE A 109 -1.05 18.80 18.08
N PRO A 110 -0.89 19.80 17.20
CA PRO A 110 -1.63 21.07 17.30
C PRO A 110 -3.16 20.93 17.15
N LEU A 111 -3.66 19.85 16.55
CA LEU A 111 -5.10 19.62 16.41
C LEU A 111 -5.77 19.34 17.76
N VAL A 112 -5.07 18.75 18.72
CA VAL A 112 -5.64 18.44 20.05
C VAL A 112 -6.11 19.71 20.79
N PRO A 113 -5.26 20.72 21.07
CA PRO A 113 -5.71 21.91 21.77
C PRO A 113 -6.79 22.66 20.98
N ILE A 114 -6.67 22.75 19.65
CA ILE A 114 -7.67 23.45 18.84
C ILE A 114 -9.02 22.72 18.84
N THR A 115 -9.03 21.39 18.87
CA THR A 115 -10.28 20.62 19.06
C THR A 115 -10.92 20.91 20.42
N ILE A 116 -10.11 21.02 21.49
CA ILE A 116 -10.62 21.41 22.81
C ILE A 116 -11.20 22.83 22.77
N TYR A 117 -10.50 23.81 22.18
CA TYR A 117 -11.04 25.17 22.04
C TYR A 117 -12.30 25.23 21.16
N LEU A 118 -12.34 24.45 20.08
CA LEU A 118 -13.50 24.35 19.19
C LEU A 118 -14.72 23.79 19.92
N THR A 119 -14.54 22.76 20.73
CA THR A 119 -15.64 22.19 21.54
C THR A 119 -16.13 23.16 22.61
N LEU A 120 -15.22 23.86 23.29
CA LEU A 120 -15.59 24.89 24.29
C LEU A 120 -16.36 26.06 23.66
N THR A 121 -15.91 26.57 22.52
CA THR A 121 -16.61 27.66 21.81
C THR A 121 -17.94 27.20 21.22
N PHE A 122 -18.04 25.96 20.75
CA PHE A 122 -19.31 25.37 20.33
C PHE A 122 -20.30 25.26 21.50
N ILE A 123 -19.87 24.76 22.66
CA ILE A 123 -20.71 24.71 23.87
C ILE A 123 -21.18 26.11 24.27
N SER A 124 -20.28 27.10 24.24
CA SER A 124 -20.62 28.50 24.52
C SER A 124 -21.64 29.05 23.53
N LEU A 125 -21.49 28.74 22.24
CA LEU A 125 -22.43 29.13 21.18
C LEU A 125 -23.83 28.55 21.44
N VAL A 126 -23.91 27.27 21.80
CA VAL A 126 -25.19 26.61 22.13
C VAL A 126 -25.83 27.21 23.38
N ILE A 127 -25.06 27.45 24.44
CA ILE A 127 -25.57 28.09 25.66
C ILE A 127 -26.17 29.47 25.35
N ASN A 128 -25.46 30.27 24.55
CA ASN A 128 -25.94 31.60 24.17
C ASN A 128 -27.17 31.55 23.25
N ALA A 129 -27.25 30.55 22.36
CA ALA A 129 -28.44 30.33 21.53
C ALA A 129 -29.67 29.94 22.36
N MET A 130 -29.47 29.20 23.44
CA MET A 130 -30.54 28.76 24.34
C MET A 130 -30.99 29.86 25.31
N LYS A 131 -30.08 30.74 25.76
CA LYS A 131 -30.40 31.87 26.66
C LYS A 131 -31.16 33.01 25.97
N SER A 132 -31.02 33.13 24.65
CA SER A 132 -31.53 34.29 23.92
C SER A 132 -33.00 34.10 23.53
N ASP A 133 -33.90 34.28 24.50
CA ASP A 133 -35.34 34.19 24.28
C ASP A 133 -35.89 35.33 23.41
N SER A 134 -35.21 36.48 23.41
CA SER A 134 -35.58 37.66 22.63
C SER A 134 -34.98 37.71 21.22
N CYS A 135 -34.03 36.83 20.92
CA CYS A 135 -33.39 36.79 19.61
C CYS A 135 -34.23 35.93 18.65
N SER A 136 -35.18 36.55 17.94
CA SER A 136 -35.90 35.94 16.81
C SER A 136 -35.03 35.77 15.55
N HIS A 137 -33.73 36.04 15.68
CA HIS A 137 -32.78 36.07 14.57
C HIS A 137 -32.56 34.66 13.97
N PRO A 138 -32.39 34.53 12.64
CA PRO A 138 -32.06 33.26 11.98
C PRO A 138 -30.83 32.54 12.54
N LEU A 139 -29.95 33.26 13.26
CA LEU A 139 -28.77 32.72 13.92
C LEU A 139 -29.09 31.66 14.99
N ARG A 140 -30.21 31.81 15.72
CA ARG A 140 -30.62 30.80 16.71
C ARG A 140 -31.00 29.48 16.03
N TRP A 141 -31.79 29.56 14.95
CA TRP A 141 -32.18 28.39 14.17
C TRP A 141 -30.97 27.71 13.53
N PHE A 142 -30.03 28.50 13.01
CA PHE A 142 -28.76 27.99 12.50
C PHE A 142 -28.03 27.12 13.53
N VAL A 143 -27.86 27.61 14.76
CA VAL A 143 -27.17 26.86 15.82
C VAL A 143 -27.93 25.58 16.18
N LEU A 144 -29.26 25.62 16.27
CA LEU A 144 -30.08 24.43 16.53
C LEU A 144 -29.94 23.38 15.42
N THR A 145 -30.03 23.80 14.16
CA THR A 145 -29.80 22.92 13.00
C THR A 145 -28.39 22.35 13.01
N MET A 146 -27.38 23.14 13.40
CA MET A 146 -26.00 22.67 13.53
C MET A 146 -25.88 21.58 14.60
N VAL A 147 -26.51 21.74 15.76
CA VAL A 147 -26.56 20.71 16.81
C VAL A 147 -27.23 19.44 16.29
N THR A 148 -28.37 19.55 15.58
CA THR A 148 -29.06 18.41 14.99
C THR A 148 -28.19 17.69 13.95
N LEU A 149 -27.46 18.42 13.12
CA LEU A 149 -26.56 17.82 12.13
C LEU A 149 -25.36 17.15 12.81
N LEU A 150 -24.77 17.77 13.84
CA LEU A 150 -23.63 17.19 14.57
C LEU A 150 -24.00 15.89 15.30
N THR A 151 -25.24 15.75 15.79
CA THR A 151 -25.71 14.49 16.37
C THR A 151 -26.13 13.48 15.31
N TYR A 152 -26.67 13.94 14.17
CA TYR A 152 -27.12 13.07 13.09
C TYR A 152 -25.98 12.48 12.26
N ILE A 153 -24.97 13.27 11.86
CA ILE A 153 -23.89 12.86 10.94
C ILE A 153 -23.18 11.57 11.41
N PRO A 154 -22.71 11.45 12.67
CA PRO A 154 -22.06 10.23 13.15
C PRO A 154 -22.99 9.01 13.17
N ASN A 155 -24.30 9.24 13.28
CA ASN A 155 -25.33 8.20 13.35
C ASN A 155 -25.98 7.90 11.99
N HIS A 156 -25.66 8.64 10.93
CA HIS A 156 -26.34 8.51 9.64
C HIS A 156 -26.31 7.08 9.09
N GLN A 157 -25.16 6.39 9.17
CA GLN A 157 -25.05 4.99 8.72
C GLN A 157 -25.91 4.05 9.57
N ARG A 158 -25.91 4.20 10.90
CA ARG A 158 -26.74 3.38 11.80
C ARG A 158 -28.23 3.60 11.55
N ILE A 159 -28.61 4.86 11.33
CA ILE A 159 -29.99 5.24 11.01
C ILE A 159 -30.39 4.67 9.64
N LYS A 160 -29.50 4.75 8.65
CA LYS A 160 -29.71 4.16 7.33
C LYS A 160 -29.92 2.65 7.45
N VAL A 161 -29.01 1.95 8.11
CA VAL A 161 -29.11 0.51 8.36
C VAL A 161 -30.44 0.20 9.06
N TYR A 162 -30.77 0.89 10.16
CA TYR A 162 -32.04 0.70 10.86
C TYR A 162 -33.29 0.87 9.96
N PHE A 163 -33.29 1.84 9.03
CA PHE A 163 -34.41 2.05 8.10
C PHE A 163 -34.43 1.08 6.91
N PHE A 164 -33.30 0.45 6.57
CA PHE A 164 -33.13 -0.33 5.35
C PHE A 164 -32.60 -1.76 5.57
N GLU A 165 -32.58 -2.29 6.80
CA GLU A 165 -32.06 -3.64 7.12
C GLU A 165 -33.20 -4.65 7.37
N GLU A 166 -34.43 -4.21 7.67
CA GLU A 166 -35.57 -5.13 7.88
C GLU A 166 -36.22 -5.58 6.55
N GLY A 167 -35.62 -6.56 5.86
CA GLY A 167 -36.27 -7.35 4.79
C GLY A 167 -35.49 -7.57 3.48
N ASP A 168 -35.57 -8.78 2.92
CA ASP A 168 -34.90 -9.23 1.67
C ASP A 168 -35.30 -8.49 0.37
N ARG A 169 -35.96 -7.34 0.44
CA ARG A 169 -36.46 -6.60 -0.73
C ARG A 169 -36.09 -5.12 -0.73
N TYR A 170 -34.88 -4.78 -0.31
CA TYR A 170 -34.45 -3.39 -0.43
C TYR A 170 -34.00 -3.07 -1.85
N SER A 171 -34.65 -2.05 -2.43
CA SER A 171 -34.18 -1.45 -3.67
C SER A 171 -32.92 -0.64 -3.36
N PRO A 172 -31.77 -0.92 -4.00
CA PRO A 172 -30.55 -0.13 -3.83
C PRO A 172 -30.75 1.34 -4.22
N LEU A 173 -31.82 1.65 -4.96
CA LEU A 173 -32.24 2.99 -5.33
C LEU A 173 -32.69 3.82 -4.10
N ALA A 174 -33.44 3.22 -3.16
CA ALA A 174 -33.96 3.93 -1.99
C ALA A 174 -32.83 4.33 -1.02
N ALA A 175 -31.89 3.42 -0.77
CA ALA A 175 -30.71 3.69 0.03
C ALA A 175 -29.84 4.81 -0.60
N LYS A 176 -29.64 4.78 -1.92
CA LYS A 176 -28.94 5.85 -2.65
C LYS A 176 -29.67 7.19 -2.59
N LEU A 177 -31.00 7.19 -2.71
CA LEU A 177 -31.80 8.40 -2.58
C LEU A 177 -31.67 9.01 -1.18
N PHE A 178 -31.65 8.16 -0.14
CA PHE A 178 -31.45 8.60 1.24
C PHE A 178 -30.09 9.28 1.44
N ASP A 179 -29.01 8.68 0.91
CA ASP A 179 -27.67 9.28 0.92
C ASP A 179 -27.68 10.63 0.18
N ASN A 180 -28.31 10.70 -1.00
CA ASN A 180 -28.40 11.94 -1.77
C ASN A 180 -29.17 13.05 -1.05
N ILE A 181 -30.27 12.73 -0.35
CA ILE A 181 -31.02 13.69 0.47
C ILE A 181 -30.14 14.20 1.61
N PHE A 182 -29.37 13.32 2.25
CA PHE A 182 -28.43 13.72 3.30
C PHE A 182 -27.34 14.67 2.77
N TYR A 183 -26.69 14.32 1.66
CA TYR A 183 -25.68 15.19 1.03
C TYR A 183 -26.28 16.53 0.59
N PHE A 184 -27.48 16.52 0.01
CA PHE A 184 -28.20 17.74 -0.34
C PHE A 184 -28.49 18.60 0.89
N SER A 185 -28.89 17.99 2.02
CA SER A 185 -29.16 18.69 3.28
C SER A 185 -27.89 19.34 3.85
N ILE A 186 -26.74 18.65 3.80
CA ILE A 186 -25.45 19.23 4.19
C ILE A 186 -25.10 20.42 3.30
N LEU A 187 -25.26 20.28 1.98
CA LEU A 187 -24.95 21.36 1.04
C LEU A 187 -25.84 22.59 1.27
N MET A 188 -27.13 22.37 1.52
CA MET A 188 -28.07 23.44 1.89
C MET A 188 -27.69 24.11 3.21
N PHE A 189 -27.21 23.34 4.20
CA PHE A 189 -26.73 23.90 5.47
C PHE A 189 -25.50 24.80 5.26
N CYS A 190 -24.52 24.36 4.46
CA CYS A 190 -23.36 25.19 4.11
C CYS A 190 -23.74 26.46 3.34
N PHE A 191 -24.68 26.35 2.39
CA PHE A 191 -25.20 27.50 1.65
C PHE A 191 -25.91 28.50 2.58
N TYR A 192 -26.70 27.99 3.52
CA TYR A 192 -27.38 28.80 4.52
C TYR A 192 -26.40 29.51 5.46
N GLU A 193 -25.31 28.85 5.88
CA GLU A 193 -24.23 29.47 6.65
C GLU A 193 -23.60 30.67 5.91
N LEU A 194 -23.26 30.49 4.63
CA LEU A 194 -22.68 31.55 3.79
C LEU A 194 -23.63 32.73 3.64
N THR A 195 -24.90 32.44 3.36
CA THR A 195 -25.95 33.45 3.22
C THR A 195 -26.16 34.22 4.52
N LEU A 196 -26.18 33.52 5.67
CA LEU A 196 -26.32 34.14 6.98
C LEU A 196 -25.15 35.07 7.30
N LYS A 197 -23.91 34.65 7.01
CA LYS A 197 -22.71 35.50 7.16
C LYS A 197 -22.79 36.73 6.28
N GLN A 198 -23.23 36.58 5.03
CA GLN A 198 -23.37 37.69 4.11
C GLN A 198 -24.43 38.69 4.58
N ILE A 199 -25.62 38.21 4.99
CA ILE A 199 -26.69 39.06 5.53
C ILE A 199 -26.19 39.81 6.77
N CYS A 200 -25.52 39.14 7.70
CA CYS A 200 -24.97 39.82 8.88
C CYS A 200 -23.85 40.83 8.55
N ALA A 201 -23.09 40.61 7.47
CA ALA A 201 -22.01 41.52 7.07
C ALA A 201 -22.52 42.74 6.29
N GLU A 202 -23.52 42.56 5.43
CA GLU A 202 -24.06 43.61 4.56
C GLU A 202 -25.10 44.49 5.26
N ASP A 203 -25.80 43.98 6.27
CA ASP A 203 -26.81 44.72 7.03
C ASP A 203 -26.15 45.64 8.07
N LEU A 204 -25.43 46.64 7.58
CA LEU A 204 -24.84 47.71 8.36
C LEU A 204 -25.90 48.76 8.64
N THR A 205 -26.30 48.87 9.90
CA THR A 205 -27.19 49.95 10.34
C THR A 205 -26.34 51.10 10.86
N SER A 206 -26.59 52.31 10.37
CA SER A 206 -25.93 53.52 10.89
C SER A 206 -26.52 53.85 12.26
N PHE A 207 -25.93 53.33 13.34
CA PHE A 207 -26.32 53.63 14.71
C PHE A 207 -25.24 54.51 15.35
N GLN A 208 -25.56 55.78 15.62
CA GLN A 208 -24.63 56.76 16.22
C GLN A 208 -23.29 56.91 15.47
N ASP A 209 -23.33 57.14 14.15
CA ASP A 209 -22.15 57.33 13.29
C ASP A 209 -21.12 56.18 13.27
N LYS A 210 -21.50 55.00 13.79
CA LYS A 210 -20.71 53.76 13.65
C LYS A 210 -21.51 52.74 12.86
N ASP A 211 -20.88 52.17 11.83
CA ASP A 211 -21.46 51.08 11.07
C ASP A 211 -21.37 49.80 11.91
N VAL A 212 -22.51 49.40 12.49
CA VAL A 212 -22.62 48.18 13.30
C VAL A 212 -23.60 47.23 12.59
N SER A 213 -23.22 45.96 12.49
CA SER A 213 -24.11 44.94 11.90
C SER A 213 -25.38 44.77 12.74
N THR A 214 -26.53 44.60 12.08
CA THR A 214 -27.80 44.31 12.76
C THR A 214 -27.69 43.11 13.71
N CYS A 215 -26.95 42.07 13.30
CA CYS A 215 -26.72 40.87 14.12
C CYS A 215 -26.02 41.18 15.44
N GLN A 216 -25.05 42.10 15.43
CA GLN A 216 -24.34 42.55 16.63
C GLN A 216 -25.22 43.39 17.56
N VAL A 217 -26.17 44.15 17.01
CA VAL A 217 -27.12 44.96 17.81
C VAL A 217 -28.20 44.08 18.43
N THR A 218 -28.77 43.14 17.67
CA THR A 218 -29.90 42.32 18.15
C THR A 218 -29.46 41.24 19.13
N CYS A 219 -28.30 40.61 18.89
CA CYS A 219 -27.86 39.43 19.64
C CYS A 219 -26.33 39.44 19.83
N PRO A 220 -25.77 40.41 20.58
CA PRO A 220 -24.33 40.64 20.67
C PRO A 220 -23.55 39.40 21.12
N ASP A 221 -23.94 38.78 22.23
CA ASP A 221 -23.22 37.63 22.81
C ASP A 221 -23.25 36.41 21.89
N LEU A 222 -24.38 36.17 21.21
CA LEU A 222 -24.55 35.05 20.28
C LEU A 222 -23.72 35.27 19.02
N TYR A 223 -23.73 36.49 18.49
CA TYR A 223 -22.96 36.84 17.30
C TYR A 223 -21.45 36.81 17.57
N GLU A 224 -20.99 37.32 18.71
CA GLU A 224 -19.59 37.23 19.12
C GLU A 224 -19.14 35.76 19.28
N SER A 225 -19.96 34.93 19.92
CA SER A 225 -19.69 33.49 20.05
C SER A 225 -19.61 32.79 18.69
N PHE A 226 -20.49 33.17 17.76
CA PHE A 226 -20.51 32.65 16.40
C PHE A 226 -19.25 33.03 15.62
N LEU A 227 -18.81 34.29 15.70
CA LEU A 227 -17.57 34.74 15.04
C LEU A 227 -16.33 34.02 15.58
N ASN A 228 -16.25 33.84 16.90
CA ASN A 228 -15.15 33.09 17.54
C ASN A 228 -15.14 31.62 17.10
N PHE A 229 -16.32 30.99 17.06
CA PHE A 229 -16.47 29.62 16.58
C PHE A 229 -16.07 29.49 15.10
N ASP A 230 -16.58 30.37 14.22
CA ASP A 230 -16.24 30.38 12.79
C ASP A 230 -14.74 30.55 12.56
N PHE A 231 -14.09 31.47 13.27
CA PHE A 231 -12.65 31.66 13.20
C PHE A 231 -11.89 30.37 13.56
N LEU A 232 -12.28 29.70 14.65
CA LEU A 232 -11.66 28.43 15.06
C LEU A 232 -11.91 27.30 14.07
N VAL A 233 -13.11 27.21 13.47
CA VAL A 233 -13.41 26.24 12.41
C VAL A 233 -12.48 26.47 11.22
N ARG A 234 -12.30 27.71 10.76
CA ARG A 234 -11.39 28.04 9.65
C ARG A 234 -9.94 27.66 10.00
N LEU A 235 -9.48 27.97 11.21
CA LEU A 235 -8.16 27.60 11.68
C LEU A 235 -7.98 26.07 11.72
N PHE A 236 -8.98 25.36 12.21
CA PHE A 236 -8.99 23.90 12.26
C PHE A 236 -8.92 23.29 10.84
N ILE A 237 -9.69 23.81 9.88
CA ILE A 237 -9.64 23.37 8.48
C ILE A 237 -8.26 23.62 7.87
N LEU A 238 -7.66 24.80 8.08
CA LEU A 238 -6.31 25.09 7.61
C LEU A 238 -5.28 24.13 8.18
N MET A 239 -5.41 23.77 9.46
CA MET A 239 -4.55 22.75 10.08
C MET A 239 -4.78 21.35 9.53
N LEU A 240 -6.01 20.95 9.21
CA LEU A 240 -6.28 19.67 8.55
C LEU A 240 -5.74 19.62 7.12
N LEU A 241 -5.80 20.74 6.40
CA LEU A 241 -5.26 20.84 5.03
C LEU A 241 -3.72 20.85 5.03
N THR A 242 -3.07 21.29 6.10
CA THR A 242 -1.61 21.40 6.16
C THR A 242 -0.92 20.05 5.94
N PRO A 243 -1.26 18.94 6.64
CA PRO A 243 -0.72 17.61 6.35
C PRO A 243 -0.99 17.14 4.92
N LEU A 244 -2.19 17.39 4.37
CA LEU A 244 -2.55 17.02 3.01
C LEU A 244 -1.66 17.72 1.98
N ILE A 245 -1.39 19.02 2.17
CA ILE A 245 -0.50 19.81 1.31
C ILE A 245 0.96 19.39 1.48
N LEU A 246 1.37 18.99 2.69
CA LEU A 246 2.73 18.55 2.98
C LEU A 246 3.01 17.10 2.58
N MET A 247 1.99 16.26 2.41
CA MET A 247 2.13 14.84 2.10
C MET A 247 2.96 14.56 0.84
N PRO A 248 2.77 15.26 -0.30
CA PRO A 248 3.62 15.09 -1.47
C PRO A 248 5.11 15.36 -1.18
N PHE A 249 5.42 16.36 -0.36
CA PHE A 249 6.80 16.68 0.01
C PHE A 249 7.41 15.60 0.92
N VAL A 250 6.62 15.05 1.85
CA VAL A 250 7.04 13.92 2.69
C VAL A 250 7.30 12.68 1.82
N VAL A 251 6.41 12.39 0.86
CA VAL A 251 6.59 11.27 -0.09
C VAL A 251 7.85 11.47 -0.95
N LEU A 252 8.06 12.68 -1.49
CA LEU A 252 9.28 12.99 -2.26
C LEU A 252 10.54 12.88 -1.41
N TYR A 253 10.50 13.33 -0.15
CA TYR A 253 11.59 13.17 0.80
C TYR A 253 11.91 11.69 1.06
N LEU A 254 10.88 10.86 1.27
CA LEU A 254 11.04 9.42 1.46
C LEU A 254 11.59 8.74 0.21
N MET A 255 11.05 9.05 -0.97
CA MET A 255 11.53 8.52 -2.25
C MET A 255 12.99 8.87 -2.49
N ARG A 256 13.38 10.13 -2.25
CA ARG A 256 14.78 10.56 -2.36
C ARG A 256 15.67 9.80 -1.39
N ARG A 257 15.21 9.58 -0.16
CA ARG A 257 15.97 8.85 0.85
C ARG A 257 16.15 7.37 0.49
N ILE A 258 15.07 6.71 0.06
CA ILE A 258 15.13 5.32 -0.44
C ILE A 258 16.08 5.21 -1.64
N GLN A 259 16.11 6.21 -2.52
CA GLN A 259 17.06 6.23 -3.64
C GLN A 259 18.50 6.39 -3.17
N ILE A 260 18.78 7.23 -2.18
CA ILE A 260 20.14 7.42 -1.65
C ILE A 260 20.59 6.16 -0.89
N ASP A 261 19.77 5.70 0.05
CA ASP A 261 20.07 4.52 0.88
C ASP A 261 20.15 3.25 -0.01
N GLY A 262 19.30 3.13 -1.03
CA GLY A 262 19.34 2.06 -2.01
C GLY A 262 20.50 2.15 -3.01
N VAL A 263 21.07 3.34 -3.25
CA VAL A 263 22.31 3.48 -4.02
C VAL A 263 23.51 3.04 -3.18
N ASP A 264 23.58 3.41 -1.89
CA ASP A 264 24.64 2.95 -1.00
C ASP A 264 24.60 1.43 -0.77
N PHE A 265 23.41 0.85 -0.62
CA PHE A 265 23.24 -0.61 -0.54
C PHE A 265 23.76 -1.31 -1.82
N ARG A 266 23.42 -0.78 -3.01
CA ARG A 266 23.90 -1.30 -4.30
C ARG A 266 25.39 -1.10 -4.56
N VAL A 267 26.06 -0.21 -3.83
CA VAL A 267 27.52 -0.02 -3.90
C VAL A 267 28.21 -0.99 -2.94
N ARG A 268 27.61 -1.26 -1.78
CA ARG A 268 28.14 -2.21 -0.78
C ARG A 268 28.03 -3.67 -1.23
N ASP A 269 26.87 -4.10 -1.75
CA ASP A 269 26.72 -5.43 -2.37
C ASP A 269 27.74 -5.64 -3.49
N ARG A 270 27.99 -4.60 -4.29
CA ARG A 270 28.95 -4.68 -5.40
C ARG A 270 30.37 -5.01 -4.96
N HIS A 271 30.75 -4.77 -3.72
CA HIS A 271 32.08 -5.11 -3.22
C HIS A 271 32.20 -6.54 -2.69
N GLU A 272 31.12 -7.13 -2.16
CA GLU A 272 31.15 -8.52 -1.67
C GLU A 272 30.95 -9.56 -2.78
N TYR A 273 30.10 -9.30 -3.78
CA TYR A 273 29.89 -10.23 -4.91
C TYR A 273 31.04 -10.26 -5.95
N MET A 274 32.00 -9.33 -5.88
CA MET A 274 33.14 -9.29 -6.81
C MET A 274 34.24 -10.31 -6.48
N ALA A 275 34.17 -11.03 -5.35
CA ALA A 275 35.22 -11.97 -4.95
C ALA A 275 35.12 -13.36 -5.63
N GLY A 276 34.00 -13.73 -6.26
CA GLY A 276 33.84 -15.07 -6.86
C GLY A 276 32.73 -15.24 -7.92
N GLY A 277 32.27 -14.18 -8.58
CA GLY A 277 31.08 -14.24 -9.45
C GLY A 277 31.20 -15.09 -10.72
N ALA A 278 30.16 -15.88 -11.02
CA ALA A 278 30.00 -16.65 -12.25
C ALA A 278 29.98 -15.76 -13.50
N LEU A 279 30.32 -16.33 -14.66
CA LEU A 279 30.27 -15.59 -15.92
C LEU A 279 28.82 -15.54 -16.43
N VAL A 280 28.47 -14.47 -17.15
CA VAL A 280 27.14 -14.31 -17.74
C VAL A 280 26.80 -15.50 -18.64
N LYS A 281 27.77 -16.02 -19.40
CA LYS A 281 27.56 -17.21 -20.23
C LYS A 281 27.18 -18.45 -19.42
N ASP A 282 27.72 -18.61 -18.20
CA ASP A 282 27.46 -19.80 -17.38
C ASP A 282 26.03 -19.73 -16.84
N VAL A 283 25.61 -18.54 -16.38
CA VAL A 283 24.23 -18.28 -15.95
C VAL A 283 23.24 -18.44 -17.11
N MET A 284 23.55 -17.87 -18.28
CA MET A 284 22.67 -17.93 -19.45
C MET A 284 22.61 -19.34 -20.08
N LYS A 285 23.63 -20.18 -19.85
CA LYS A 285 23.65 -21.58 -20.33
C LYS A 285 22.66 -22.46 -19.57
N GLY A 286 22.42 -22.18 -18.29
CA GLY A 286 21.41 -22.88 -17.46
C GLY A 286 19.96 -22.48 -17.77
N LEU A 287 19.73 -21.51 -18.66
CA LEU A 287 18.39 -21.13 -19.09
C LEU A 287 17.94 -22.00 -20.27
N ARG A 288 16.72 -22.56 -20.16
CA ARG A 288 16.12 -23.41 -21.20
C ARG A 288 15.39 -22.53 -22.20
N GLU A 289 15.74 -22.61 -23.48
CA GLU A 289 15.01 -21.89 -24.53
C GLU A 289 13.67 -22.59 -24.79
N VAL A 290 12.59 -21.84 -24.73
CA VAL A 290 11.22 -22.34 -24.89
C VAL A 290 10.48 -21.58 -25.98
N THR A 291 9.54 -22.27 -26.62
CA THR A 291 8.57 -21.68 -27.55
C THR A 291 7.17 -21.96 -27.06
N PHE A 292 6.30 -20.94 -27.14
CA PHE A 292 4.90 -21.08 -26.80
C PHE A 292 4.06 -21.37 -28.05
N ARG A 293 3.25 -22.42 -27.98
CA ARG A 293 2.27 -22.77 -28.99
C ARG A 293 0.89 -22.82 -28.36
N THR A 294 -0.11 -22.21 -28.98
CA THR A 294 -1.50 -22.43 -28.57
C THR A 294 -2.01 -23.70 -29.23
N ILE A 295 -2.37 -24.70 -28.42
CA ILE A 295 -3.04 -25.92 -28.86
C ILE A 295 -4.51 -25.86 -28.45
N ASN A 296 -5.39 -26.39 -29.30
CA ASN A 296 -6.80 -26.51 -28.96
C ASN A 296 -7.05 -27.95 -28.50
N VAL A 297 -7.28 -28.13 -27.20
CA VAL A 297 -7.59 -29.42 -26.58
C VAL A 297 -9.03 -29.34 -26.09
N ASP A 298 -9.91 -30.20 -26.61
CA ASP A 298 -11.32 -30.28 -26.23
C ASP A 298 -12.14 -28.98 -26.37
N GLY A 299 -11.73 -28.07 -27.27
CA GLY A 299 -12.41 -26.78 -27.50
C GLY A 299 -11.85 -25.64 -26.64
N GLU A 300 -10.93 -25.92 -25.73
CA GLU A 300 -10.22 -24.92 -24.93
C GLU A 300 -8.82 -24.65 -25.51
N ALA A 301 -8.48 -23.36 -25.63
CA ALA A 301 -7.16 -22.94 -26.06
C ALA A 301 -6.18 -23.08 -24.89
N LYS A 302 -5.34 -24.12 -24.92
CA LYS A 302 -4.26 -24.35 -23.96
C LYS A 302 -2.92 -23.88 -24.50
N LEU A 303 -2.06 -23.40 -23.61
CA LEU A 303 -0.70 -23.00 -23.93
C LEU A 303 0.25 -24.19 -23.76
N GLU A 304 0.84 -24.64 -24.85
CA GLU A 304 1.90 -25.65 -24.86
C GLU A 304 3.26 -24.97 -24.86
N VAL A 305 4.15 -25.43 -23.97
CA VAL A 305 5.53 -24.96 -23.86
C VAL A 305 6.45 -26.05 -24.41
N THR A 306 7.11 -25.78 -25.53
CA THR A 306 8.07 -26.73 -26.11
C THR A 306 9.49 -26.24 -25.87
N GLU A 307 10.34 -27.10 -25.31
CA GLU A 307 11.77 -26.80 -25.15
C GLU A 307 12.51 -26.98 -26.48
N LYS A 308 13.32 -25.99 -26.86
CA LYS A 308 14.10 -26.03 -28.10
C LYS A 308 15.38 -26.84 -27.88
N ASN A 309 15.34 -28.13 -28.20
CA ASN A 309 16.50 -29.00 -28.09
C ASN A 309 17.65 -28.57 -29.00
N LYS A 310 18.86 -28.47 -28.44
CA LYS A 310 20.06 -27.97 -29.15
C LYS A 310 20.71 -28.99 -30.10
N GLY A 311 20.14 -30.17 -30.35
CA GLY A 311 20.69 -31.07 -31.39
C GLY A 311 20.37 -32.57 -31.31
N GLY A 312 19.13 -32.97 -31.05
CA GLY A 312 18.74 -34.39 -31.08
C GLY A 312 17.29 -34.58 -31.52
N ASP A 313 17.06 -35.44 -32.50
CA ASP A 313 15.80 -35.70 -33.22
C ASP A 313 14.75 -36.48 -32.40
N GLY A 314 14.60 -36.14 -31.12
CA GLY A 314 13.70 -36.81 -30.19
C GLY A 314 13.50 -35.97 -28.94
N SER A 315 12.68 -34.91 -29.04
CA SER A 315 12.25 -34.13 -27.88
C SER A 315 11.06 -34.82 -27.21
N GLU A 316 11.21 -35.18 -25.94
CA GLU A 316 10.05 -35.45 -25.08
C GLU A 316 9.30 -34.13 -24.88
N GLU A 317 8.08 -34.06 -25.41
CA GLU A 317 7.17 -32.95 -25.22
C GLU A 317 6.64 -33.00 -23.79
N LYS A 318 7.12 -32.11 -22.92
CA LYS A 318 6.57 -31.95 -21.58
C LYS A 318 5.46 -30.91 -21.63
N LEU A 319 4.21 -31.38 -21.66
CA LEU A 319 3.04 -30.53 -21.43
C LEU A 319 3.10 -30.00 -20.00
N VAL A 320 3.42 -28.71 -19.87
CA VAL A 320 3.25 -27.97 -18.62
C VAL A 320 1.91 -27.25 -18.73
N ASP A 321 0.95 -27.56 -17.85
CA ASP A 321 -0.34 -26.84 -17.77
C ASP A 321 -0.03 -25.38 -17.35
N GLY A 322 0.12 -24.52 -18.35
CA GLY A 322 0.65 -23.17 -18.22
C GLY A 322 -0.45 -22.12 -18.11
N ASP A 323 -1.31 -22.21 -17.11
CA ASP A 323 -2.43 -21.27 -16.95
C ASP A 323 -2.01 -19.84 -16.54
N PHE A 324 -0.73 -19.56 -16.21
CA PHE A 324 -0.43 -18.40 -15.37
C PHE A 324 0.64 -17.38 -15.83
N VAL A 325 1.36 -17.53 -16.94
CA VAL A 325 2.41 -16.55 -17.30
C VAL A 325 2.29 -16.05 -18.74
N LYS A 326 1.63 -14.89 -18.89
CA LYS A 326 1.39 -14.25 -20.19
C LYS A 326 2.41 -13.17 -20.54
N GLU A 327 3.16 -12.67 -19.56
CA GLU A 327 4.07 -11.52 -19.74
C GLU A 327 5.43 -11.71 -19.08
N CYS A 328 6.45 -11.06 -19.64
CA CYS A 328 7.77 -10.97 -19.05
C CYS A 328 7.81 -9.87 -17.99
N CYS A 329 8.01 -10.21 -16.71
CA CYS A 329 7.97 -9.24 -15.61
C CYS A 329 9.10 -8.19 -15.59
N ILE A 330 10.10 -8.31 -16.47
CA ILE A 330 11.18 -7.32 -16.60
C ILE A 330 10.76 -6.17 -17.51
N CYS A 331 10.13 -6.48 -18.65
CA CYS A 331 9.70 -5.47 -19.63
C CYS A 331 8.19 -5.22 -19.63
N MET A 332 7.42 -6.02 -18.87
CA MET A 332 5.95 -5.99 -18.82
C MET A 332 5.33 -6.11 -20.23
N MET A 333 5.91 -6.95 -21.07
CA MET A 333 5.40 -7.22 -22.42
C MET A 333 4.95 -8.67 -22.50
N GLU A 334 3.82 -8.89 -23.19
CA GLU A 334 3.28 -10.21 -23.46
C GLU A 334 4.25 -11.04 -24.30
N PHE A 335 4.25 -12.35 -24.07
CA PHE A 335 4.99 -13.29 -24.90
C PHE A 335 4.28 -13.48 -26.24
N ASP A 336 5.05 -13.36 -27.32
CA ASP A 336 4.54 -13.57 -28.66
C ASP A 336 4.13 -15.02 -28.87
N LEU A 337 2.83 -15.27 -29.02
CA LEU A 337 2.28 -16.57 -29.37
C LEU A 337 2.41 -16.78 -30.88
N GLU A 338 3.04 -17.88 -31.31
CA GLU A 338 3.10 -18.29 -32.72
C GLU A 338 1.73 -18.79 -33.21
N ASN A 339 0.72 -17.91 -33.22
CA ASN A 339 -0.54 -18.19 -33.87
C ASN A 339 -0.36 -17.91 -35.37
N GLY A 340 -0.46 -18.97 -36.17
CA GLY A 340 -0.09 -19.04 -37.59
C GLY A 340 -0.80 -18.08 -38.58
N SER A 341 -1.43 -16.99 -38.13
CA SER A 341 -1.82 -15.91 -39.03
C SER A 341 -0.63 -14.97 -39.24
N LYS A 342 0.01 -15.09 -40.42
CA LYS A 342 0.93 -14.08 -40.96
C LYS A 342 0.18 -12.76 -41.17
N THR A 343 -0.04 -11.97 -40.12
CA THR A 343 -0.67 -10.65 -40.24
C THR A 343 0.39 -9.54 -40.16
N GLU A 344 0.54 -8.88 -41.30
CA GLU A 344 1.52 -7.86 -41.71
C GLU A 344 1.60 -6.55 -40.90
N ASN A 345 1.14 -6.49 -39.64
CA ASN A 345 1.12 -5.23 -38.89
C ASN A 345 1.68 -5.33 -37.46
N ARG A 346 2.82 -6.01 -37.28
CA ARG A 346 3.63 -5.83 -36.07
C ARG A 346 4.29 -4.45 -36.09
N LYS A 347 3.61 -3.46 -35.50
CA LYS A 347 4.27 -2.22 -35.05
C LYS A 347 5.41 -2.64 -34.14
N ARG A 348 6.65 -2.47 -34.61
CA ARG A 348 7.88 -2.73 -33.87
C ARG A 348 7.88 -1.88 -32.60
N PHE A 349 7.32 -2.39 -31.50
CA PHE A 349 7.48 -1.76 -30.21
C PHE A 349 8.94 -1.94 -29.80
N ARG A 350 9.67 -0.83 -29.80
CA ARG A 350 11.05 -0.80 -29.29
C ARG A 350 10.99 -1.06 -27.80
N ASN A 351 11.56 -2.19 -27.37
CA ASN A 351 11.92 -2.37 -25.97
C ASN A 351 12.85 -1.21 -25.55
N PRO A 352 12.46 -0.34 -24.60
CA PRO A 352 13.27 0.80 -24.18
C PRO A 352 14.59 0.39 -23.50
N PHE A 353 14.74 -0.89 -23.15
CA PHE A 353 15.97 -1.47 -22.62
C PHE A 353 16.84 -2.15 -23.69
N ALA A 354 16.31 -2.41 -24.88
CA ALA A 354 17.12 -2.83 -26.02
C ALA A 354 17.83 -1.61 -26.58
N ASN A 355 19.16 -1.62 -26.55
CA ASN A 355 20.00 -0.51 -26.96
C ASN A 355 19.59 -0.03 -28.37
N PRO A 356 19.08 1.20 -28.54
CA PRO A 356 18.65 1.68 -29.83
C PRO A 356 19.83 2.31 -30.54
N ARG A 357 20.77 1.49 -31.02
CA ARG A 357 21.73 1.77 -32.12
C ARG A 357 22.86 0.76 -32.04
N ASP A 358 22.78 -0.23 -32.91
CA ASP A 358 24.00 -0.76 -33.49
C ASP A 358 24.65 0.36 -34.34
N ILE A 359 25.97 0.50 -34.30
CA ILE A 359 26.73 1.64 -34.86
C ILE A 359 26.52 1.80 -36.38
N ASN A 360 25.97 0.77 -37.03
CA ASN A 360 25.75 0.72 -38.47
C ASN A 360 24.31 0.98 -38.95
N GLY A 361 23.38 1.37 -38.08
CA GLY A 361 22.04 1.83 -38.51
C GLY A 361 21.12 0.76 -39.12
N ASN A 362 21.56 -0.52 -39.15
CA ASN A 362 20.68 -1.62 -39.51
C ASN A 362 19.73 -1.88 -38.34
N SER A 363 18.42 -1.80 -38.61
CA SER A 363 17.44 -2.26 -37.63
C SER A 363 17.66 -3.76 -37.45
N ILE A 364 18.14 -4.17 -36.28
CA ILE A 364 18.13 -5.58 -35.85
C ILE A 364 16.66 -6.01 -36.00
N THR A 365 16.37 -6.71 -37.09
CA THR A 365 15.06 -7.31 -37.33
C THR A 365 14.92 -8.38 -36.26
N ALA A 366 13.99 -8.17 -35.35
CA ALA A 366 13.42 -9.08 -34.36
C ALA A 366 13.59 -10.59 -34.64
N THR A 367 14.82 -11.10 -34.54
CA THR A 367 15.14 -12.52 -34.36
C THR A 367 15.15 -12.88 -32.87
N ASN A 368 14.69 -11.96 -32.01
CA ASN A 368 15.03 -11.91 -30.58
C ASN A 368 13.83 -12.04 -29.64
N ASP A 369 12.68 -12.54 -30.11
CA ASP A 369 11.59 -13.02 -29.23
C ASP A 369 11.88 -14.45 -28.75
N CYS A 370 13.16 -14.75 -28.48
CA CYS A 370 13.53 -16.00 -27.85
C CYS A 370 13.13 -15.91 -26.38
N ILE A 371 12.27 -16.83 -25.96
CA ILE A 371 11.79 -16.93 -24.60
C ILE A 371 12.65 -17.98 -23.91
N VAL A 372 13.01 -17.71 -22.66
CA VAL A 372 13.76 -18.63 -21.83
C VAL A 372 13.01 -18.89 -20.54
N MET A 373 13.05 -20.14 -20.12
CA MET A 373 12.56 -20.62 -18.84
C MET A 373 13.74 -20.82 -17.90
N THR A 374 13.65 -20.26 -16.70
CA THR A 374 14.61 -20.49 -15.62
C THR A 374 14.42 -21.88 -15.01
N LYS A 375 15.40 -22.37 -14.26
CA LYS A 375 15.29 -23.65 -13.55
C LYS A 375 14.08 -23.72 -12.60
N CYS A 376 13.73 -22.58 -12.02
CA CYS A 376 12.56 -22.40 -11.15
C CYS A 376 11.22 -22.25 -11.90
N GLY A 377 11.20 -22.41 -13.22
CA GLY A 377 9.96 -22.41 -14.03
C GLY A 377 9.43 -21.04 -14.45
N HIS A 378 10.16 -19.94 -14.18
CA HIS A 378 9.75 -18.60 -14.60
C HIS A 378 10.21 -18.27 -16.02
N PHE A 379 9.38 -17.52 -16.76
CA PHE A 379 9.60 -17.19 -18.16
C PHE A 379 10.07 -15.74 -18.36
N PHE A 380 11.03 -15.53 -19.26
CA PHE A 380 11.53 -14.20 -19.61
C PHE A 380 11.91 -14.12 -21.09
N HIS A 381 11.86 -12.91 -21.66
CA HIS A 381 12.57 -12.66 -22.91
C HIS A 381 14.07 -12.83 -22.66
N LYS A 382 14.76 -13.60 -23.51
CA LYS A 382 16.20 -13.87 -23.40
C LYS A 382 17.03 -12.59 -23.30
N ALA A 383 16.66 -11.56 -24.06
CA ALA A 383 17.30 -10.24 -23.99
C ALA A 383 17.07 -9.53 -22.65
N CYS A 384 15.87 -9.66 -22.06
CA CYS A 384 15.54 -9.01 -20.79
C CYS A 384 16.29 -9.66 -19.63
N ILE A 385 16.30 -10.99 -19.54
CA ILE A 385 17.07 -11.69 -18.50
C ILE A 385 18.57 -11.58 -18.75
N GLY A 386 19.03 -11.55 -20.00
CA GLY A 386 20.43 -11.26 -20.34
C GLY A 386 20.88 -9.88 -19.87
N GLY A 387 20.05 -8.85 -20.05
CA GLY A 387 20.29 -7.51 -19.50
C GLY A 387 20.23 -7.45 -17.97
N TRP A 388 19.43 -8.30 -17.33
CA TRP A 388 19.40 -8.44 -15.87
C TRP A 388 20.68 -9.07 -15.32
N VAL A 389 21.15 -10.14 -15.94
CA VAL A 389 22.34 -10.91 -15.56
C VAL A 389 23.63 -10.15 -15.91
N GLY A 390 23.75 -9.63 -17.13
CA GLY A 390 24.96 -8.96 -17.65
C GLY A 390 24.98 -7.43 -17.51
N GLY A 391 23.83 -6.78 -17.27
CA GLY A 391 23.69 -5.32 -17.28
C GLY A 391 23.34 -4.73 -18.64
N ARG A 392 23.23 -3.40 -18.72
CA ARG A 392 22.71 -2.64 -19.88
C ARG A 392 23.45 -2.83 -21.21
N ASN A 393 24.65 -3.41 -21.21
CA ASN A 393 25.48 -3.58 -22.41
C ASN A 393 25.69 -5.06 -22.76
N TRP A 394 24.82 -5.96 -22.32
CA TRP A 394 24.92 -7.36 -22.74
C TRP A 394 24.48 -7.49 -24.20
N GLU A 395 25.47 -7.48 -25.10
CA GLU A 395 25.30 -7.78 -26.52
C GLU A 395 25.82 -9.20 -26.75
N TYR A 396 24.99 -10.03 -27.38
CA TYR A 396 25.26 -11.45 -27.65
C TYR A 396 26.49 -11.66 -28.55
N GLU A 397 26.99 -10.60 -29.19
CA GLU A 397 28.15 -10.65 -30.07
C GLU A 397 29.47 -10.70 -29.28
N THR A 398 29.77 -11.90 -28.77
CA THR A 398 31.10 -12.49 -28.43
C THR A 398 32.01 -11.80 -27.40
N SER A 399 31.94 -10.49 -27.19
CA SER A 399 32.84 -9.78 -26.26
C SER A 399 32.32 -9.73 -24.83
N THR A 400 31.01 -9.87 -24.62
CA THR A 400 30.38 -9.73 -23.29
C THR A 400 29.98 -11.06 -22.64
N GLU A 401 30.11 -12.19 -23.34
CA GLU A 401 29.80 -13.52 -22.79
C GLU A 401 30.71 -13.91 -21.62
N ASN A 402 31.97 -13.47 -21.67
CA ASN A 402 32.95 -13.66 -20.59
C ASN A 402 32.90 -12.53 -19.54
N ALA A 403 31.92 -11.63 -19.60
CA ALA A 403 31.70 -10.69 -18.51
C ALA A 403 31.20 -11.43 -17.27
N ARG A 404 31.57 -10.94 -16.08
CA ARG A 404 31.00 -11.46 -14.82
C ARG A 404 29.53 -11.08 -14.73
N ALA A 405 28.69 -12.04 -14.33
CA ALA A 405 27.29 -11.80 -14.06
C ALA A 405 27.17 -10.80 -12.90
N ARG A 406 26.40 -9.74 -13.12
CA ARG A 406 26.03 -8.78 -12.07
C ARG A 406 25.01 -9.36 -11.10
N ARG A 407 24.20 -10.30 -11.61
CA ARG A 407 23.14 -10.99 -10.87
C ARG A 407 23.06 -12.41 -11.37
N ASN A 408 23.04 -13.36 -10.45
CA ASN A 408 22.83 -14.77 -10.72
C ASN A 408 21.44 -15.25 -10.26
N CYS A 409 20.61 -14.43 -9.62
CA CYS A 409 19.30 -14.85 -9.12
C CYS A 409 18.14 -14.52 -10.07
N CYS A 410 17.10 -15.36 -10.04
CA CYS A 410 15.82 -15.13 -10.70
C CYS A 410 15.16 -13.83 -10.19
N PRO A 411 14.66 -12.94 -11.08
CA PRO A 411 13.99 -11.70 -10.66
C PRO A 411 12.72 -11.89 -9.82
N LEU A 412 12.04 -13.04 -9.95
CA LEU A 412 10.77 -13.32 -9.28
C LEU A 412 10.96 -14.02 -7.93
N CYS A 413 11.56 -15.21 -7.91
CA CYS A 413 11.71 -15.99 -6.69
C CYS A 413 13.10 -15.89 -6.03
N ARG A 414 14.05 -15.15 -6.61
CA ARG A 414 15.44 -15.01 -6.14
C ARG A 414 16.26 -16.30 -6.10
N GLU A 415 15.75 -17.43 -6.60
CA GLU A 415 16.53 -18.65 -6.72
C GLU A 415 17.74 -18.45 -7.65
N ASP A 416 18.89 -19.04 -7.32
CA ASP A 416 20.10 -18.97 -8.15
C ASP A 416 19.80 -19.54 -9.55
N LEU A 417 20.31 -18.94 -10.60
CA LEU A 417 20.15 -19.37 -11.99
C LEU A 417 21.29 -20.28 -12.43
N ILE A 418 22.37 -20.35 -11.65
CA ILE A 418 23.49 -21.26 -11.90
C ILE A 418 23.05 -22.69 -11.57
N GLU A 419 23.34 -23.63 -12.48
CA GLU A 419 23.17 -25.05 -12.22
C GLU A 419 24.30 -25.53 -11.28
N PRO A 420 23.99 -26.33 -10.23
CA PRO A 420 25.04 -26.93 -9.41
C PRO A 420 25.93 -27.82 -10.30
N GLU A 421 27.25 -27.70 -10.16
CA GLU A 421 28.20 -28.57 -10.87
C GLU A 421 27.92 -30.03 -10.46
N SER A 422 27.43 -30.83 -11.41
CA SER A 422 27.09 -32.26 -11.23
C SER A 422 28.29 -33.17 -11.34
#